data_AF-A0A3B8IR48-F1
#
_entry.id   AF-A0A3B8IR48-F1
#
_cell.length_a   1.000
_cell.length_b   1.000
_cell.length_c   1.000
_cell.angle_alpha   90.00
_cell.angle_beta   90.00
_cell.angle_gamma   90.00
#
_symmetry.space_group_name_H-M   'P 1'
#
loop_
_entity.id
_entity.type
_entity.pdbx_description
1 polymer ?
#
loop_
_entity_poly.entity_id
_entity_poly.type
_entity_poly.pdbx_seq_one_letter_code
_entity_poly.pdbx_strand_id
1 'polypeptide(L)'
;MKKSEIKFVVELDDSNVPERILWEADDKQSNGLSESQSISLSLWDTGHKNTLRIDLWTKTMPVDEMKRFAIDCIGGLAQTILNSTGDEFMSKEMNALCDKLVKHVQEENKAQ
;
A
#
# COMPACT_ATOMS: atom_id res chain seq x y z
N MET A 1 28.42 -1.14 7.45
CA MET A 1 27.15 -1.11 6.69
C MET A 1 26.18 -0.25 7.46
N LYS A 2 25.38 0.59 6.79
CA LYS A 2 24.32 1.36 7.44
C LYS A 2 23.17 0.41 7.75
N LYS A 3 22.66 0.44 8.98
CA LYS A 3 21.39 -0.17 9.37
C LYS A 3 20.35 0.95 9.41
N SER A 4 19.17 0.69 8.89
CA SER A 4 18.02 1.60 8.92
C SER A 4 16.82 0.74 9.29
N GLU A 5 16.07 1.17 10.30
CA GLU A 5 14.91 0.47 10.82
C GLU A 5 13.62 1.18 10.36
N ILE A 6 12.60 0.37 10.07
CA ILE A 6 11.23 0.82 9.85
C ILE A 6 10.38 0.08 10.87
N LYS A 7 9.59 0.82 11.64
CA LYS A 7 8.76 0.27 12.69
C LYS A 7 7.31 0.65 12.44
N PHE A 8 6.45 -0.34 12.52
CA PHE A 8 4.99 -0.19 12.49
C PHE A 8 4.42 -0.60 13.85
N VAL A 9 3.50 0.21 14.36
CA VAL A 9 2.72 -0.09 15.57
C VAL A 9 1.25 -0.04 15.17
N VAL A 10 0.56 -1.17 15.32
CA VAL A 10 -0.86 -1.30 14.98
C VAL A 10 -1.64 -1.45 16.28
N GLU A 11 -2.50 -0.48 16.58
CA GLU A 11 -3.42 -0.52 17.71
C GLU A 11 -4.74 -1.15 17.21
N LEU A 12 -5.19 -2.19 17.91
CA LEU A 12 -6.36 -3.00 17.55
C LEU A 12 -7.49 -2.81 18.57
N ASP A 13 -8.74 -2.91 18.12
CA ASP A 13 -9.90 -3.00 19.01
C ASP A 13 -10.08 -4.42 19.60
N ASP A 14 -11.07 -4.59 20.48
CA ASP A 14 -11.40 -5.88 21.12
C ASP A 14 -11.76 -7.01 20.11
N SER A 15 -12.07 -6.65 18.87
CA SER A 15 -12.36 -7.57 17.76
C SER A 15 -11.16 -7.77 16.82
N ASN A 16 -9.98 -7.28 17.19
CA ASN A 16 -8.75 -7.28 16.39
C ASN A 16 -8.85 -6.46 15.09
N VAL A 17 -9.69 -5.44 15.04
CA VAL A 17 -9.77 -4.51 13.91
C VAL A 17 -8.80 -3.35 14.15
N PRO A 18 -7.97 -2.94 13.17
CA PRO A 18 -7.09 -1.78 13.33
C PRO A 18 -7.87 -0.50 13.62
N GLU A 19 -7.56 0.13 14.76
CA GLU A 19 -8.02 1.48 15.09
C GLU A 19 -7.02 2.52 14.60
N ARG A 20 -5.72 2.29 14.85
CA ARG A 20 -4.65 3.23 14.49
C ARG A 20 -3.43 2.48 13.96
N ILE A 21 -2.80 3.06 12.94
CA ILE A 21 -1.54 2.56 12.38
C ILE A 21 -0.52 3.67 12.51
N LEU A 22 0.54 3.41 13.26
CA LEU A 22 1.64 4.34 13.50
C LEU A 22 2.91 3.81 12.86
N TRP A 23 3.73 4.68 12.30
CA TRP A 23 4.99 4.29 11.68
C TRP A 23 6.12 5.31 11.86
N GLU A 24 7.33 4.79 11.98
CA GLU A 24 8.59 5.54 11.99
C GLU A 24 9.64 4.83 11.15
N ALA A 25 10.57 5.60 10.60
CA ALA A 25 11.73 5.07 9.89
C ALA A 25 12.95 5.94 10.20
N ASP A 26 14.13 5.36 10.34
CA ASP A 26 15.36 6.10 10.67
C ASP A 26 15.70 7.19 9.64
N ASP A 27 15.30 6.97 8.38
CA ASP A 27 15.55 7.88 7.27
C ASP A 27 14.42 8.91 7.04
N LYS A 28 13.41 8.93 7.91
CA LYS A 28 12.31 9.89 7.85
C LYS A 28 12.77 11.25 8.37
N GLN A 29 12.51 12.32 7.62
CA GLN A 29 12.93 13.69 8.00
C GLN A 29 12.29 14.18 9.31
N SER A 30 11.11 13.67 9.66
CA SER A 30 10.39 14.03 10.88
C SER A 30 10.64 13.00 11.98
N ASN A 31 11.00 13.49 13.17
CA ASN A 31 11.19 12.64 14.34
C ASN A 31 9.86 12.07 14.86
N GLY A 32 9.88 10.82 15.32
CA GLY A 32 8.78 10.14 15.98
C GLY A 32 7.76 9.46 15.05
N LEU A 33 6.77 8.83 15.69
CA LEU A 33 5.69 8.10 15.03
C LEU A 33 4.78 9.07 14.25
N SER A 34 4.49 8.73 12.99
CA SER A 34 3.41 9.34 12.22
C SER A 34 2.25 8.38 12.10
N GLU A 35 1.06 8.94 12.03
CA GLU A 35 -0.18 8.19 11.83
C GLU A 35 -0.45 7.96 10.35
N SER A 36 -0.98 6.78 10.02
CA SER A 36 -1.50 6.40 8.71
C SER A 36 -2.86 5.73 8.89
N GLN A 37 -3.73 5.87 7.90
CA GLN A 37 -5.01 5.16 7.88
C GLN A 37 -4.89 3.77 7.24
N SER A 38 -3.78 3.47 6.53
CA SER A 38 -3.54 2.18 5.90
C SER A 38 -2.06 1.84 5.74
N ILE A 39 -1.79 0.56 5.50
CA ILE A 39 -0.49 0.03 5.11
C ILE A 39 -0.67 -1.22 4.23
N SER A 40 0.16 -1.36 3.20
CA SER A 40 0.32 -2.59 2.43
C SER A 40 1.80 -2.95 2.38
N LEU A 41 2.14 -4.14 2.87
CA LEU A 41 3.50 -4.69 2.87
C LEU A 41 3.52 -6.01 2.12
N SER A 42 4.48 -6.15 1.21
CA SER A 42 4.77 -7.39 0.48
C SER A 42 6.22 -7.80 0.76
N LEU A 43 6.40 -9.03 1.23
CA LEU A 43 7.72 -9.60 1.53
C LEU A 43 7.91 -10.86 0.70
N TRP A 44 9.02 -10.94 -0.04
CA TRP A 44 9.38 -12.18 -0.73
C TRP A 44 9.97 -13.18 0.26
N ASP A 45 9.30 -14.31 0.43
CA ASP A 45 9.83 -15.43 1.20
C ASP A 45 10.63 -16.34 0.27
N THR A 46 11.95 -16.22 0.36
CA THR A 46 12.90 -17.04 -0.41
C THR A 46 12.78 -18.54 -0.12
N GLY A 47 12.38 -18.92 1.10
CA GLY A 47 12.24 -20.32 1.51
C GLY A 47 11.08 -21.01 0.79
N HIS A 48 9.92 -20.34 0.76
CA HIS A 48 8.71 -20.88 0.14
C HIS A 48 8.47 -20.39 -1.29
N LYS A 49 9.32 -19.49 -1.81
CA LYS A 49 9.22 -18.89 -3.14
C LYS A 49 7.84 -18.27 -3.40
N ASN A 50 7.34 -17.52 -2.43
CA ASN A 50 6.05 -16.85 -2.50
C ASN A 50 6.13 -15.46 -1.86
N THR A 51 5.04 -14.70 -1.99
CA THR A 51 4.91 -13.36 -1.41
C THR A 51 4.04 -13.44 -0.15
N LEU A 52 4.61 -13.09 1.00
CA LEU A 52 3.88 -12.82 2.23
C LEU A 52 3.30 -11.41 2.18
N ARG A 53 2.09 -11.23 2.71
CA ARG A 53 1.38 -9.95 2.67
C ARG A 53 0.79 -9.56 4.01
N ILE A 54 0.84 -8.27 4.30
CA ILE A 54 0.12 -7.62 5.39
C ILE A 54 -0.56 -6.40 4.78
N ASP A 55 -1.89 -6.42 4.71
CA ASP A 55 -2.70 -5.33 4.20
C ASP A 55 -3.70 -4.93 5.28
N LEU A 56 -3.53 -3.73 5.82
CA LEU A 56 -4.35 -3.22 6.91
C LEU A 56 -4.86 -1.83 6.56
N TRP A 57 -6.07 -1.56 7.02
CA TRP A 57 -6.68 -0.24 7.05
C TRP A 57 -7.36 -0.06 8.40
N THR A 58 -7.36 1.18 8.86
CA THR A 58 -8.10 1.59 10.04
C THR A 58 -9.60 1.54 9.77
N LYS A 59 -10.39 1.30 10.82
CA LYS A 59 -11.86 1.24 10.76
C LYS A 59 -12.51 2.50 10.19
N THR A 60 -11.84 3.64 10.30
CA THR A 60 -12.35 4.96 9.88
C THR A 60 -11.97 5.33 8.45
N MET A 61 -11.11 4.55 7.78
CA MET A 61 -10.70 4.86 6.42
C MET A 61 -11.91 4.76 5.47
N PRO A 62 -12.25 5.82 4.72
CA PRO A 62 -13.35 5.76 3.75
C PRO A 62 -13.11 4.71 2.67
N VAL A 63 -14.18 4.02 2.24
CA VAL A 63 -14.09 2.92 1.26
C VAL A 63 -13.54 3.38 -0.08
N ASP A 64 -13.88 4.59 -0.52
CA ASP A 64 -13.35 5.19 -1.75
C ASP A 64 -11.84 5.46 -1.64
N GLU A 65 -11.36 5.93 -0.48
CA GLU A 65 -9.93 6.07 -0.21
C GLU A 65 -9.22 4.71 -0.17
N MET A 66 -9.85 3.66 0.39
CA MET A 66 -9.28 2.30 0.38
C MET A 66 -9.09 1.78 -1.05
N LYS A 67 -10.09 1.98 -1.91
CA LYS A 67 -10.01 1.61 -3.33
C LYS A 67 -8.91 2.41 -4.03
N ARG A 68 -8.82 3.72 -3.76
CA ARG A 68 -7.77 4.58 -4.32
C ARG A 68 -6.38 4.16 -3.87
N PHE A 69 -6.19 3.84 -2.58
CA PHE A 69 -4.93 3.32 -2.05
C PHE A 69 -4.48 2.04 -2.76
N ALA A 70 -5.40 1.10 -2.99
CA ALA A 70 -5.09 -0.12 -3.73
C ALA A 70 -4.64 0.15 -5.18
N ILE A 71 -5.28 1.11 -5.87
CA ILE A 71 -4.89 1.53 -7.21
C ILE A 71 -3.50 2.18 -7.20
N ASP A 72 -3.23 3.06 -6.24
CA ASP A 72 -1.93 3.72 -6.08
C ASP A 72 -0.81 2.68 -5.84
N CYS A 73 -1.07 1.62 -5.05
CA CYS A 73 -0.14 0.50 -4.87
C CYS A 73 0.18 -0.22 -6.19
N ILE A 74 -0.84 -0.49 -7.03
CA ILE A 74 -0.62 -1.13 -8.35
C ILE A 74 0.21 -0.21 -9.24
N GLY A 75 -0.10 1.08 -9.29
CA GLY A 75 0.69 2.06 -10.05
C GLY A 75 2.15 2.14 -9.58
N GLY A 76 2.37 2.11 -8.27
CA GLY A 76 3.72 2.03 -7.68
C GLY A 76 4.48 0.78 -8.15
N LEU A 77 3.84 -0.39 -8.11
CA LEU A 77 4.43 -1.63 -8.60
C LEU A 77 4.71 -1.59 -10.12
N ALA A 78 3.84 -0.96 -10.91
CA ALA A 78 4.05 -0.78 -12.34
C ALA A 78 5.32 0.02 -12.63
N GLN A 79 5.59 1.06 -11.83
CA GLN A 79 6.81 1.84 -11.91
C GLN A 79 8.03 1.06 -11.41
N THR A 80 7.90 0.29 -10.33
CA THR A 80 8.98 -0.57 -9.81
C THR A 80 9.41 -1.60 -10.84
N ILE A 81 8.48 -2.32 -11.47
CA ILE A 81 8.81 -3.33 -12.49
C ILE A 81 9.57 -2.68 -13.65
N LEU A 82 9.09 -1.54 -14.15
CA LEU A 82 9.77 -0.81 -15.22
C LEU A 82 11.21 -0.42 -14.83
N ASN A 83 11.38 0.21 -13.67
CA ASN A 83 12.68 0.71 -13.22
C ASN A 83 13.67 -0.41 -12.89
N SER A 84 13.19 -1.53 -12.35
CA SER A 84 14.04 -2.63 -11.90
C SER A 84 14.37 -3.63 -13.00
N THR A 85 13.50 -3.80 -13.99
CA THR A 85 13.64 -4.86 -15.01
C THR A 85 13.67 -4.35 -16.44
N GLY A 86 13.19 -3.13 -16.70
CA GLY A 86 13.00 -2.60 -18.04
C GLY A 86 11.77 -3.18 -18.77
N ASP A 87 10.91 -3.95 -18.09
CA ASP A 87 9.73 -4.54 -18.72
C ASP A 87 8.61 -3.49 -18.96
N GLU A 88 8.66 -2.90 -20.15
CA GLU A 88 7.67 -1.92 -20.62
C GLU A 88 6.27 -2.54 -20.81
N PHE A 89 6.19 -3.81 -21.19
CA PHE A 89 4.91 -4.47 -21.44
C PHE A 89 4.12 -4.62 -20.13
N MET A 90 4.74 -5.19 -19.10
CA MET A 90 4.11 -5.35 -17.79
C MET A 90 3.71 -4.00 -17.20
N SER A 91 4.60 -3.00 -17.25
CA SER A 91 4.32 -1.66 -16.76
C SER A 91 3.11 -1.03 -17.47
N LYS A 92 3.05 -1.14 -18.80
CA LYS A 92 1.94 -0.60 -19.60
C LYS A 92 0.61 -1.26 -19.26
N GLU A 93 0.58 -2.59 -19.15
CA GLU A 93 -0.66 -3.30 -18.82
C GLU A 93 -1.16 -2.97 -17.41
N MET A 94 -0.25 -2.84 -16.44
CA MET A 94 -0.61 -2.43 -15.08
C MET A 94 -1.15 -1.00 -15.03
N ASN A 95 -0.54 -0.06 -15.74
CA ASN A 95 -1.05 1.32 -15.84
C ASN A 95 -2.43 1.36 -16.52
N ALA A 96 -2.63 0.58 -17.59
CA ALA A 96 -3.93 0.48 -18.25
C ALA A 96 -5.01 -0.12 -17.32
N LEU A 97 -4.64 -1.03 -16.41
CA LEU A 97 -5.54 -1.51 -15.37
C LEU A 97 -5.87 -0.39 -14.37
N CYS A 98 -4.88 0.36 -13.89
CA CYS A 98 -5.12 1.51 -13.01
C CYS A 98 -6.12 2.50 -13.62
N ASP A 99 -5.96 2.86 -14.90
CA ASP A 99 -6.89 3.76 -15.60
C ASP A 99 -8.33 3.25 -15.61
N LYS A 100 -8.53 1.93 -15.82
CA LYS A 100 -9.85 1.30 -15.78
C LYS A 100 -10.45 1.34 -14.38
N LEU A 101 -9.65 1.04 -13.36
CA LEU A 101 -10.10 1.03 -11.96
C LEU A 101 -10.44 2.44 -11.47
N VAL A 102 -9.64 3.45 -11.82
CA VAL A 102 -9.94 4.85 -11.48
C VAL A 102 -11.27 5.29 -12.09
N LYS A 103 -11.51 4.99 -13.37
CA LYS A 103 -12.78 5.32 -14.03
C LYS A 103 -13.96 4.64 -13.34
N HIS A 104 -13.82 3.36 -13.00
CA HIS A 104 -14.85 2.63 -12.29
C HIS A 104 -15.20 3.26 -10.93
N VAL A 105 -14.19 3.61 -10.12
CA VAL A 105 -14.40 4.29 -8.82
C VAL A 105 -15.06 5.66 -9.02
N GLN A 106 -14.67 6.42 -10.04
CA GLN A 106 -15.30 7.71 -10.35
C GLN A 106 -16.77 7.58 -10.77
N GLU A 107 -17.13 6.52 -11.50
CA GLU A 107 -18.51 6.25 -11.88
C GLU A 107 -19.35 5.83 -10.68
N GLU A 108 -18.83 4.96 -9.82
CA GLU A 108 -19.48 4.53 -8.58
C GLU A 108 -19.76 5.72 -7.65
N ASN A 109 -18.78 6.62 -7.46
CA ASN A 109 -18.93 7.82 -6.63
C ASN A 109 -19.94 8.84 -7.17
N LYS A 110 -20.22 8.83 -8.49
CA LYS A 110 -21.27 9.69 -9.09
C LYS A 110 -22.67 9.12 -8.91
N ALA A 111 -22.77 7.82 -8.67
CA ALA A 111 -24.05 7.11 -8.51
C ALA A 111 -24.55 7.09 -7.05
N GLN A 112 -23.73 7.58 -6.11
CA GLN A 112 -24.06 7.79 -4.70
C GLN A 112 -24.57 9.22 -4.47
#